data_AF-A0A6P2CRR5-F1
#
_entry.id   AF-A0A6P2CRR5-F1
#
_cell.length_a   1.000
_cell.length_b   1.000
_cell.length_c   1.000
_cell.angle_alpha   90.00
_cell.angle_beta   90.00
_cell.angle_gamma   90.00
#
_symmetry.space_group_name_H-M   'P 1'
#
loop_
_entity.id
_entity.type
_entity.pdbx_description
1 polymer ?
#
loop_
_entity_poly.entity_id
_entity_poly.type
_entity_poly.pdbx_seq_one_letter_code
_entity_poly.pdbx_strand_id
1 'polypeptide(L)'
;MQQVLFTIPFFKGSFPPDGIPMYGFGAMLFVCFVAVTVWGSRRAKRTANMPPERFQDMVIWLFVSGLVGARTLYMIQYSHHFPDQSIAGLIGAFFKIWEGGIIFYGSALGGVIGYGLFYYFVLRRLDVSGWRLADAVAPLLALGLAIGRIGCYLNGCCWGQVACEECRPVPLGAAHFPMLPAHARQLLVREQHLQTATGFTIEPRQVGNPFEDPRAVVASVETDSAADRAGVKSGDRITKVNDRPNYIVIELSGSDEKAQATADAFKAKGAEVETGPGGRLRVLFDSFEKYRDARLAVFGGAEGAITRDYFDVLVSEWPRGRSELKLTVERGAEQPELRFAPATIGLYPTQLYETVSMVLLILLLVAYYPYRRHDGQVMVLLMVGYAIHRFINESLRIEPTIGGGLTLSQWGSVVIFAAAVGIEAYLWLTMPSRWSGQLPPDEPATHPNPGVAPAQ
;
A
#
# COMPACT_ATOMS: atom_id res chain seq x y z
N MET A 1 0.16 8.25 4.11
CA MET A 1 0.90 8.54 2.87
C MET A 1 0.31 7.77 1.72
N GLN A 2 -0.37 8.46 0.81
CA GLN A 2 -0.64 7.89 -0.51
C GLN A 2 -0.15 8.94 -1.51
N GLN A 3 1.08 8.74 -2.00
CA GLN A 3 1.67 9.71 -2.91
C GLN A 3 1.01 9.59 -4.28
N VAL A 4 0.40 10.69 -4.73
CA VAL A 4 -0.24 10.81 -6.04
C VAL A 4 0.86 10.83 -7.11
N LEU A 5 0.77 9.92 -8.09
CA LEU A 5 1.68 9.84 -9.23
C LEU A 5 1.35 10.95 -10.25
N PHE A 6 0.06 11.09 -10.58
CA PHE A 6 -0.49 12.18 -11.39
C PHE A 6 -1.98 12.34 -11.05
N THR A 7 -2.55 13.51 -11.35
CA THR A 7 -3.99 13.75 -11.26
C THR A 7 -4.60 13.68 -12.65
N ILE A 8 -5.76 13.04 -12.76
CA ILE A 8 -6.55 13.08 -13.98
C ILE A 8 -7.48 14.29 -13.86
N PRO A 9 -7.49 15.24 -14.82
CA PRO A 9 -8.19 16.51 -14.70
C PRO A 9 -9.72 16.39 -14.91
N PHE A 10 -10.34 15.31 -14.43
CA PHE A 10 -11.80 15.12 -14.33
C PHE A 10 -12.28 15.38 -12.90
N PHE A 11 -13.53 15.85 -12.75
CA PHE A 11 -14.18 16.08 -11.46
C PHE A 11 -13.41 17.00 -10.49
N LYS A 12 -12.82 18.09 -11.01
CA LYS A 12 -12.04 19.07 -10.24
C LYS A 12 -12.77 19.67 -9.03
N GLY A 13 -14.11 19.70 -9.04
CA GLY A 13 -14.92 20.18 -7.91
C GLY A 13 -15.20 19.14 -6.82
N SER A 14 -15.00 17.85 -7.11
CA SER A 14 -15.27 16.75 -6.16
C SER A 14 -14.00 16.15 -5.58
N PHE A 15 -12.84 16.36 -6.22
CA PHE A 15 -11.54 15.88 -5.78
C PHE A 15 -10.49 17.01 -5.79
N PRO A 16 -10.34 17.78 -4.69
CA PRO A 16 -9.27 18.76 -4.54
C PRO A 16 -7.89 18.09 -4.46
N PRO A 17 -6.79 18.71 -4.96
CA PRO A 17 -6.71 20.08 -5.46
C PRO A 17 -7.02 20.24 -6.96
N ASP A 18 -6.94 19.18 -7.78
CA ASP A 18 -6.95 19.31 -9.25
C ASP A 18 -7.56 18.13 -10.03
N GLY A 19 -8.39 17.29 -9.40
CA GLY A 19 -9.05 16.14 -10.02
C GLY A 19 -8.73 14.81 -9.34
N ILE A 20 -9.07 13.69 -9.99
CA ILE A 20 -8.94 12.36 -9.38
C ILE A 20 -7.45 11.99 -9.19
N PRO A 21 -6.99 11.75 -7.95
CA PRO A 21 -5.61 11.36 -7.69
C PRO A 21 -5.35 9.92 -8.11
N MET A 22 -4.33 9.70 -8.94
CA MET A 22 -3.87 8.36 -9.31
C MET A 22 -2.65 7.97 -8.48
N TYR A 23 -2.79 6.94 -7.65
CA TYR A 23 -1.70 6.45 -6.81
C TYR A 23 -0.81 5.44 -7.55
N GLY A 24 0.47 5.39 -7.19
CA GLY A 24 1.44 4.46 -7.80
C GLY A 24 1.01 2.99 -7.71
N PHE A 25 0.43 2.58 -6.57
CA PHE A 25 -0.08 1.21 -6.40
C PHE A 25 -1.25 0.91 -7.35
N GLY A 26 -2.23 1.81 -7.45
CA GLY A 26 -3.37 1.64 -8.36
C GLY A 26 -2.96 1.57 -9.82
N ALA A 27 -2.01 2.42 -10.23
CA ALA A 27 -1.44 2.37 -11.58
C ALA A 27 -0.76 1.02 -11.87
N MET A 28 0.03 0.49 -10.93
CA MET A 28 0.67 -0.81 -11.09
C MET A 28 -0.34 -1.98 -11.09
N LEU A 29 -1.43 -1.90 -10.32
CA LEU A 29 -2.51 -2.89 -10.40
C LEU A 29 -3.16 -2.93 -11.78
N PHE A 30 -3.38 -1.77 -12.41
CA PHE A 30 -3.90 -1.71 -13.78
C PHE A 30 -2.92 -2.34 -14.78
N VAL A 31 -1.63 -1.99 -14.68
CA VAL A 31 -0.57 -2.59 -15.51
C VAL A 31 -0.52 -4.11 -15.32
N CYS A 32 -0.63 -4.59 -14.08
CA CYS A 32 -0.69 -6.00 -13.74
C CYS A 32 -1.89 -6.69 -14.42
N PHE A 33 -3.09 -6.12 -14.28
CA PHE A 33 -4.30 -6.65 -14.89
C PHE A 33 -4.15 -6.79 -16.41
N VAL A 34 -3.66 -5.75 -17.08
CA VAL A 34 -3.43 -5.78 -18.54
C VAL A 34 -2.37 -6.81 -18.91
N ALA A 35 -1.21 -6.81 -18.23
CA ALA A 35 -0.11 -7.71 -18.54
C ALA A 35 -0.47 -9.18 -18.34
N VAL A 36 -1.14 -9.52 -17.22
CA VAL A 36 -1.61 -10.87 -16.91
C VAL A 36 -2.67 -11.32 -17.91
N THR A 37 -3.60 -10.44 -18.29
CA THR A 37 -4.65 -10.77 -19.27
C THR A 37 -4.02 -11.05 -20.64
N VAL A 38 -3.16 -10.15 -21.12
CA VAL A 38 -2.57 -10.23 -22.46
C VAL A 38 -1.59 -11.39 -22.60
N TRP A 39 -0.73 -11.61 -21.60
CA TRP A 39 0.20 -12.74 -21.61
C TRP A 39 -0.53 -14.06 -21.32
N GLY A 40 -1.46 -14.03 -20.36
CA GLY A 40 -2.22 -15.20 -19.93
C GLY A 40 -3.13 -15.75 -21.00
N SER A 41 -3.86 -14.92 -21.75
CA SER A 41 -4.67 -15.39 -22.88
C SER A 41 -3.84 -16.15 -23.93
N ARG A 42 -2.63 -15.67 -24.23
CA ARG A 42 -1.73 -16.36 -25.18
C ARG A 42 -1.20 -17.67 -24.61
N ARG A 43 -0.85 -17.68 -23.32
CA ARG A 43 -0.29 -18.86 -22.66
C ARG A 43 -1.36 -19.93 -22.40
N ALA A 44 -2.56 -19.55 -21.97
CA ALA A 44 -3.68 -20.46 -21.75
C ALA A 44 -4.12 -21.14 -23.05
N LYS A 45 -4.11 -20.41 -24.18
CA LYS A 45 -4.33 -21.00 -25.51
C LYS A 45 -3.29 -22.07 -25.85
N ARG A 46 -1.99 -21.78 -25.64
CA ARG A 46 -0.91 -22.72 -25.96
C ARG A 46 -0.84 -23.93 -25.03
N THR A 47 -0.97 -23.69 -23.73
CA THR A 47 -0.72 -24.70 -22.70
C THR A 47 -1.95 -25.52 -22.37
N ALA A 48 -3.14 -24.90 -22.27
CA ALA A 48 -4.37 -25.53 -21.80
C ALA A 48 -5.47 -25.64 -22.88
N ASN A 49 -5.16 -25.25 -24.14
CA ASN A 49 -6.12 -25.16 -25.24
C ASN A 49 -7.38 -24.34 -24.91
N MET A 50 -7.24 -23.36 -24.01
CA MET A 50 -8.33 -22.52 -23.56
C MET A 50 -8.49 -21.32 -24.51
N PRO A 51 -9.70 -21.02 -25.01
CA PRO A 51 -9.93 -19.83 -25.83
C PRO A 51 -9.53 -18.54 -25.09
N PRO A 52 -8.86 -17.58 -25.75
CA PRO A 52 -8.43 -16.31 -25.15
C PRO A 52 -9.55 -15.55 -24.43
N GLU A 53 -10.76 -15.58 -24.97
CA GLU A 53 -11.95 -14.89 -24.46
C GLU A 53 -12.38 -15.49 -23.13
N ARG A 54 -12.34 -16.81 -23.01
CA ARG A 54 -12.66 -17.50 -21.75
C ARG A 54 -11.64 -17.22 -20.67
N PHE A 55 -10.38 -17.05 -21.05
CA PHE A 55 -9.34 -16.65 -20.10
C PHE A 55 -9.58 -15.21 -19.60
N GLN A 56 -9.99 -14.30 -20.49
CA GLN A 56 -10.37 -12.93 -20.11
C GLN A 56 -11.58 -12.92 -19.19
N ASP A 57 -12.62 -13.70 -19.49
CA ASP A 57 -13.78 -13.90 -18.62
C ASP A 57 -13.32 -14.34 -17.22
N MET A 58 -12.43 -15.33 -17.14
CA MET A 58 -11.87 -15.80 -15.86
C MET A 58 -11.18 -14.69 -15.08
N VAL A 59 -10.31 -13.91 -15.74
CA VAL A 59 -9.58 -12.82 -15.08
C VAL A 59 -10.55 -11.76 -14.53
N ILE A 60 -11.61 -11.42 -15.27
CA ILE A 60 -12.64 -10.49 -14.81
C ILE A 60 -13.39 -11.05 -13.60
N TRP A 61 -13.80 -12.32 -13.64
CA TRP A 61 -14.47 -12.98 -12.52
C TRP A 61 -13.61 -12.93 -11.24
N LEU A 62 -12.33 -13.26 -11.35
CA LEU A 62 -11.40 -13.25 -10.21
C LEU A 62 -11.12 -11.83 -9.70
N PHE A 63 -11.00 -10.86 -10.59
CA PHE A 63 -10.79 -9.47 -10.21
C PHE A 63 -11.99 -8.92 -9.43
N VAL A 64 -13.20 -9.11 -9.95
CA VAL A 64 -14.44 -8.64 -9.31
C VAL A 64 -14.68 -9.36 -7.99
N SER A 65 -14.59 -10.70 -7.97
CA SER A 65 -14.84 -11.46 -6.75
C SER A 65 -13.77 -11.18 -5.68
N GLY A 66 -12.52 -10.98 -6.08
CA GLY A 66 -11.45 -10.55 -5.18
C GLY A 66 -11.71 -9.17 -4.59
N LEU A 67 -12.13 -8.19 -5.39
CA LEU A 67 -12.47 -6.86 -4.89
C LEU A 67 -13.66 -6.90 -3.91
N VAL A 68 -14.72 -7.64 -4.26
CA VAL A 68 -15.88 -7.85 -3.37
C VAL A 68 -15.45 -8.51 -2.07
N GLY A 69 -14.69 -9.61 -2.13
CA GLY A 69 -14.21 -10.30 -0.93
C GLY A 69 -13.33 -9.40 -0.05
N ALA A 70 -12.43 -8.60 -0.65
CA ALA A 70 -11.58 -7.67 0.06
C ALA A 70 -12.38 -6.61 0.82
N ARG A 71 -13.43 -6.09 0.19
CA ARG A 71 -14.30 -5.06 0.77
C ARG A 71 -15.21 -5.64 1.86
N THR A 72 -15.82 -6.80 1.60
CA THR A 72 -16.68 -7.47 2.58
C THR A 72 -15.91 -7.80 3.85
N LEU A 73 -14.70 -8.36 3.75
CA LEU A 73 -13.92 -8.70 4.93
C LEU A 73 -13.49 -7.45 5.71
N TYR A 74 -13.16 -6.35 5.01
CA TYR A 74 -12.90 -5.05 5.66
C TYR A 74 -14.09 -4.58 6.49
N MET A 75 -15.28 -4.61 5.92
CA MET A 75 -16.49 -4.18 6.61
C MET A 75 -16.83 -5.08 7.80
N ILE A 76 -16.57 -6.38 7.72
CA ILE A 76 -16.77 -7.31 8.83
C ILE A 76 -15.79 -7.01 9.97
N GLN A 77 -14.50 -6.87 9.65
CA GLN A 77 -13.45 -6.67 10.67
C GLN A 77 -13.52 -5.30 11.32
N TYR A 78 -13.87 -4.26 10.55
CA TYR A 78 -13.96 -2.88 11.02
C TYR A 78 -15.42 -2.42 11.15
N SER A 79 -16.35 -3.34 11.41
CA SER A 79 -17.79 -3.07 11.54
C SER A 79 -18.08 -1.94 12.52
N HIS A 80 -17.34 -1.86 13.63
CA HIS A 80 -17.44 -0.81 14.64
C HIS A 80 -17.16 0.63 14.13
N HIS A 81 -16.48 0.81 13.00
CA HIS A 81 -16.21 2.13 12.43
C HIS A 81 -17.40 2.73 11.67
N PHE A 82 -18.43 1.93 11.37
CA PHE A 82 -19.60 2.39 10.62
C PHE A 82 -20.71 2.83 11.58
N PRO A 83 -21.04 4.14 11.64
CA PRO A 83 -22.03 4.65 12.60
C PRO A 83 -23.47 4.22 12.26
N ASP A 84 -23.76 3.97 10.97
CA ASP A 84 -25.05 3.44 10.51
C ASP A 84 -24.92 1.94 10.18
N GLN A 85 -25.42 1.09 11.09
CA GLN A 85 -25.43 -0.37 10.96
C GLN A 85 -26.68 -0.89 10.23
N SER A 86 -27.54 -0.01 9.71
CA SER A 86 -28.68 -0.43 8.89
C SER A 86 -28.21 -1.08 7.59
N ILE A 87 -29.03 -1.96 7.01
CA ILE A 87 -28.72 -2.64 5.73
C ILE A 87 -28.45 -1.60 4.62
N ALA A 88 -29.22 -0.51 4.59
CA ALA A 88 -29.02 0.56 3.61
C ALA A 88 -27.70 1.32 3.82
N GLY A 89 -27.35 1.63 5.08
CA GLY A 89 -26.07 2.25 5.45
C GLY A 89 -24.87 1.39 5.07
N LEU A 90 -24.95 0.08 5.33
CA LEU A 90 -23.90 -0.88 4.97
C LEU A 90 -23.75 -1.03 3.45
N ILE A 91 -24.85 -1.09 2.69
CA ILE A 91 -24.77 -1.12 1.21
C ILE A 91 -24.12 0.16 0.69
N GLY A 92 -24.51 1.33 1.20
CA GLY A 92 -23.88 2.60 0.85
C GLY A 92 -22.38 2.61 1.17
N ALA A 93 -22.00 2.13 2.35
CA ALA A 93 -20.61 2.00 2.77
C ALA A 93 -19.81 1.02 1.90
N PHE A 94 -20.44 -0.06 1.43
CA PHE A 94 -19.78 -1.04 0.56
C PHE A 94 -19.23 -0.39 -0.72
N PHE A 95 -20.02 0.45 -1.39
CA PHE A 95 -19.63 1.11 -2.64
C PHE A 95 -18.62 2.25 -2.46
N LYS A 96 -18.46 2.79 -1.26
CA LYS A 96 -17.48 3.84 -0.93
C LYS A 96 -16.03 3.32 -0.86
N ILE A 97 -15.59 2.63 -1.92
CA ILE A 97 -14.25 2.06 -2.02
C ILE A 97 -13.15 3.13 -2.13
N TRP A 98 -13.50 4.35 -2.54
CA TRP A 98 -12.58 5.48 -2.66
C TRP A 98 -12.14 6.04 -1.30
N GLU A 99 -12.87 5.74 -0.21
CA GLU A 99 -12.45 6.05 1.17
C GLU A 99 -11.36 5.06 1.66
N GLY A 100 -10.91 4.14 0.81
CA GLY A 100 -9.98 3.07 1.17
C GLY A 100 -10.71 1.88 1.80
N GLY A 101 -9.97 1.03 2.51
CA GLY A 101 -10.54 -0.11 3.23
C GLY A 101 -10.72 -1.36 2.38
N ILE A 102 -9.58 -1.97 2.02
CA ILE A 102 -9.51 -3.27 1.34
C ILE A 102 -8.56 -4.19 2.12
N ILE A 103 -8.98 -5.41 2.40
CA ILE A 103 -8.15 -6.40 3.10
C ILE A 103 -7.68 -7.47 2.12
N PHE A 104 -6.38 -7.72 2.12
CA PHE A 104 -5.74 -8.74 1.28
C PHE A 104 -6.36 -10.13 1.46
N TYR A 105 -6.54 -10.62 2.69
CA TYR A 105 -7.12 -11.93 2.95
C TYR A 105 -8.54 -12.08 2.38
N GLY A 106 -9.31 -11.00 2.38
CA GLY A 106 -10.64 -10.98 1.77
C GLY A 106 -10.56 -11.15 0.25
N SER A 107 -9.55 -10.57 -0.39
CA SER A 107 -9.31 -10.76 -1.83
C SER A 107 -8.94 -12.19 -2.19
N ALA A 108 -8.12 -12.85 -1.36
CA ALA A 108 -7.74 -14.24 -1.56
C ALA A 108 -8.97 -15.16 -1.45
N LEU A 109 -9.79 -15.01 -0.40
CA LEU A 109 -11.01 -15.79 -0.21
C LEU A 109 -12.03 -15.53 -1.33
N GLY A 110 -12.27 -14.26 -1.67
CA GLY A 110 -13.15 -13.86 -2.78
C GLY A 110 -12.66 -14.41 -4.12
N GLY A 111 -11.36 -14.43 -4.36
CA GLY A 111 -10.74 -15.03 -5.55
C GLY A 111 -10.97 -16.55 -5.63
N VAL A 112 -10.80 -17.29 -4.52
CA VAL A 112 -11.08 -18.74 -4.46
C VAL A 112 -12.56 -19.03 -4.75
N ILE A 113 -13.47 -18.28 -4.15
CA ILE A 113 -14.91 -18.42 -4.40
C ILE A 113 -15.24 -18.10 -5.85
N GLY A 114 -14.72 -16.99 -6.39
CA GLY A 114 -14.93 -16.60 -7.79
C GLY A 114 -14.37 -17.63 -8.77
N TYR A 115 -13.19 -18.18 -8.52
CA TYR A 115 -12.63 -19.28 -9.30
C TYR A 115 -13.53 -20.52 -9.25
N GLY A 116 -14.02 -20.89 -8.07
CA GLY A 116 -14.92 -22.04 -7.89
C GLY A 116 -16.22 -21.90 -8.67
N LEU A 117 -16.82 -20.70 -8.66
CA LEU A 117 -18.02 -20.40 -9.45
C LEU A 117 -17.73 -20.42 -10.96
N PHE A 118 -16.64 -19.78 -11.39
CA PHE A 118 -16.22 -19.80 -12.80
C PHE A 118 -15.93 -21.24 -13.27
N TYR A 119 -15.28 -22.04 -12.43
CA TYR A 119 -15.04 -23.45 -12.70
C TYR A 119 -16.35 -24.21 -12.90
N TYR A 120 -17.29 -24.05 -11.99
CA TYR A 120 -18.58 -24.72 -12.01
C TYR A 120 -19.43 -24.36 -13.24
N PHE A 121 -19.54 -23.07 -13.57
CA PHE A 121 -20.41 -22.60 -14.65
C PHE A 121 -19.78 -22.65 -16.03
N VAL A 122 -18.44 -22.50 -16.13
CA VAL A 122 -17.74 -22.29 -17.40
C VAL A 122 -16.72 -23.40 -17.66
N LEU A 123 -15.71 -23.60 -16.81
CA LEU A 123 -14.62 -24.54 -17.12
C LEU A 123 -15.07 -26.00 -17.22
N ARG A 124 -16.02 -26.43 -16.38
CA ARG A 124 -16.59 -27.79 -16.45
C ARG A 124 -17.23 -28.11 -17.80
N ARG A 125 -17.59 -27.09 -18.60
CA ARG A 125 -18.19 -27.26 -19.93
C ARG A 125 -17.16 -27.16 -21.07
N LEU A 126 -15.91 -26.79 -20.78
CA LEU A 126 -14.86 -26.52 -21.77
C LEU A 126 -13.80 -27.63 -21.89
N ASP A 127 -13.95 -28.72 -21.14
CA ASP A 127 -13.01 -29.87 -21.10
C ASP A 127 -11.53 -29.44 -20.96
N VAL A 128 -11.29 -28.40 -20.15
CA VAL A 128 -9.95 -27.88 -19.89
C VAL A 128 -9.34 -28.61 -18.70
N SER A 129 -8.17 -29.23 -18.90
CA SER A 129 -7.40 -29.81 -17.80
C SER A 129 -6.97 -28.73 -16.80
N GLY A 130 -7.42 -28.87 -15.55
CA GLY A 130 -7.07 -27.96 -14.46
C GLY A 130 -5.56 -27.87 -14.21
N TRP A 131 -4.83 -28.97 -14.40
CA TRP A 131 -3.37 -29.00 -14.24
C TRP A 131 -2.65 -28.23 -15.35
N ARG A 132 -3.11 -28.35 -16.60
CA ARG A 132 -2.59 -27.56 -17.72
C ARG A 132 -2.90 -26.08 -17.52
N LEU A 133 -4.10 -25.76 -17.03
CA LEU A 133 -4.45 -24.38 -16.69
C LEU A 133 -3.58 -23.84 -15.55
N ALA A 134 -3.29 -24.64 -14.52
CA ALA A 134 -2.39 -24.27 -13.44
C ALA A 134 -0.98 -23.95 -13.97
N ASP A 135 -0.40 -24.78 -14.83
CA ASP A 135 0.91 -24.51 -15.45
C ASP A 135 0.91 -23.27 -16.37
N ALA A 136 -0.23 -22.96 -16.98
CA ALA A 136 -0.41 -21.73 -17.75
C ALA A 136 -0.42 -20.50 -16.84
N VAL A 137 -1.11 -20.58 -15.69
CA VAL A 137 -1.30 -19.48 -14.74
C VAL A 137 -0.10 -19.25 -13.83
N ALA A 138 0.70 -20.28 -13.53
CA ALA A 138 1.80 -20.20 -12.58
C ALA A 138 2.77 -18.99 -12.78
N PRO A 139 3.36 -18.77 -13.97
CA PRO A 139 4.22 -17.59 -14.16
C PRO A 139 3.45 -16.26 -14.16
N LEU A 140 2.14 -16.27 -14.40
CA LEU A 140 1.30 -15.07 -14.30
C LEU A 140 1.10 -14.63 -12.85
N LEU A 141 0.99 -15.58 -11.92
CA LEU A 141 0.91 -15.29 -10.48
C LEU A 141 2.20 -14.61 -10.00
N ALA A 142 3.37 -15.14 -10.39
CA ALA A 142 4.65 -14.52 -10.10
C ALA A 142 4.77 -13.12 -10.72
N LEU A 143 4.26 -12.91 -11.95
CA LEU A 143 4.23 -11.59 -12.57
C LEU A 143 3.36 -10.60 -11.78
N GLY A 144 2.18 -11.05 -11.35
CA GLY A 144 1.29 -10.22 -10.54
C GLY A 144 1.93 -9.81 -9.22
N LEU A 145 2.64 -10.73 -8.57
CA LEU A 145 3.42 -10.43 -7.37
C LEU A 145 4.56 -9.45 -7.64
N ALA A 146 5.32 -9.62 -8.73
CA ALA A 146 6.40 -8.71 -9.11
C ALA A 146 5.90 -7.27 -9.33
N ILE A 147 4.86 -7.10 -10.15
CA ILE A 147 4.29 -5.78 -10.44
C ILE A 147 3.64 -5.17 -9.19
N GLY A 148 2.95 -5.99 -8.39
CA GLY A 148 2.35 -5.56 -7.12
C GLY A 148 3.40 -5.00 -6.15
N ARG A 149 4.59 -5.60 -6.11
CA ARG A 149 5.71 -5.12 -5.26
C ARG A 149 6.35 -3.84 -5.77
N ILE A 150 6.43 -3.64 -7.09
CA ILE A 150 6.75 -2.33 -7.65
C ILE A 150 5.71 -1.29 -7.20
N GLY A 151 4.43 -1.66 -7.19
CA GLY A 151 3.35 -0.83 -6.64
C GLY A 151 3.59 -0.45 -5.17
N CYS A 152 3.98 -1.41 -4.32
CA CYS A 152 4.33 -1.16 -2.92
C CYS A 152 5.52 -0.20 -2.78
N TYR A 153 6.56 -0.38 -3.61
CA TYR A 153 7.72 0.50 -3.65
C TYR A 153 7.32 1.94 -4.00
N LEU A 154 6.52 2.13 -5.06
CA LEU A 154 6.03 3.45 -5.48
C LEU A 154 5.10 4.11 -4.44
N ASN A 155 4.42 3.30 -3.63
CA ASN A 155 3.56 3.77 -2.55
C ASN A 155 4.34 4.04 -1.25
N GLY A 156 5.62 3.69 -1.18
CA GLY A 156 6.45 3.85 0.01
C GLY A 156 6.03 2.96 1.17
N CYS A 157 5.45 1.79 0.92
CA CYS A 157 4.99 0.85 1.94
C CYS A 157 5.70 -0.52 1.87
N CYS A 158 5.56 -1.33 2.92
CA CYS A 158 6.11 -2.69 3.02
C CYS A 158 7.65 -2.79 3.07
N TRP A 159 8.32 -1.82 3.71
CA TRP A 159 9.77 -1.87 3.94
C TRP A 159 10.17 -3.01 4.88
N GLY A 160 11.43 -3.44 4.76
CA GLY A 160 12.06 -4.35 5.69
C GLY A 160 12.48 -3.68 7.00
N GLN A 161 13.24 -4.42 7.79
CA GLN A 161 13.89 -3.93 9.00
C GLN A 161 15.01 -2.94 8.68
N VAL A 162 15.57 -2.36 9.74
CA VAL A 162 16.78 -1.52 9.68
C VAL A 162 17.90 -2.26 8.97
N ALA A 163 18.42 -1.65 7.92
CA ALA A 163 19.64 -2.09 7.27
C ALA A 163 20.83 -1.53 8.04
N CYS A 164 21.73 -2.41 8.48
CA CYS A 164 22.97 -1.99 9.11
C CYS A 164 23.88 -1.37 8.04
N GLU A 165 24.36 -0.14 8.28
CA GLU A 165 25.21 0.64 7.36
C GLU A 165 26.54 -0.07 7.02
N GLU A 166 27.01 -0.91 7.94
CA GLU A 166 28.24 -1.71 7.82
C GLU A 166 27.97 -3.08 7.17
N CYS A 167 26.72 -3.56 7.20
CA CYS A 167 26.29 -4.79 6.52
C CYS A 167 26.05 -4.53 5.02
N ARG A 168 27.10 -4.08 4.34
CA ARG A 168 27.17 -3.82 2.90
C ARG A 168 27.06 -5.05 1.95
N PRO A 169 26.88 -6.34 2.34
CA PRO A 169 26.83 -7.39 1.32
C PRO A 169 25.42 -7.68 0.77
N VAL A 170 24.39 -6.87 1.05
CA VAL A 170 23.07 -7.07 0.43
C VAL A 170 23.02 -6.37 -0.94
N PRO A 171 22.68 -7.06 -2.04
CA PRO A 171 22.93 -6.60 -3.41
C PRO A 171 22.24 -5.29 -3.83
N LEU A 172 21.28 -4.75 -3.05
CA LEU A 172 20.66 -3.44 -3.30
C LEU A 172 20.89 -2.42 -2.17
N GLY A 173 21.73 -2.75 -1.18
CA GLY A 173 22.06 -1.86 -0.07
C GLY A 173 20.87 -1.45 0.80
N ALA A 174 21.04 -0.32 1.48
CA ALA A 174 20.02 0.29 2.32
C ALA A 174 19.31 1.42 1.56
N ALA A 175 17.99 1.46 1.62
CA ALA A 175 17.21 2.52 1.01
C ALA A 175 16.88 3.59 2.07
N HIS A 176 17.26 4.83 1.78
CA HIS A 176 16.99 6.00 2.61
C HIS A 176 15.96 6.87 1.90
N PHE A 177 15.05 7.46 2.65
CA PHE A 177 14.03 8.31 2.06
C PHE A 177 13.80 9.56 2.91
N PRO A 178 13.52 10.70 2.28
CA PRO A 178 13.06 11.86 3.03
C PRO A 178 11.69 11.54 3.63
N MET A 179 11.60 11.59 4.97
CA MET A 179 10.34 11.71 5.70
C MET A 179 9.34 10.52 5.57
N LEU A 180 9.83 9.29 5.35
CA LEU A 180 8.95 8.09 5.35
C LEU A 180 8.36 7.75 6.74
N PRO A 181 7.06 7.43 6.81
CA PRO A 181 6.49 6.52 7.79
C PRO A 181 6.66 5.08 7.33
N ALA A 182 7.78 4.47 7.73
CA ALA A 182 7.89 3.02 7.77
C ALA A 182 7.39 2.50 9.13
N HIS A 183 6.77 1.33 9.20
CA HIS A 183 6.41 0.71 10.50
C HIS A 183 7.64 0.52 11.40
N ALA A 184 8.79 0.20 10.81
CA ALA A 184 10.08 0.14 11.51
C ALA A 184 10.43 1.47 12.23
N ARG A 185 9.97 2.62 11.71
CA ARG A 185 10.12 3.92 12.36
C ARG A 185 9.31 4.00 13.66
N GLN A 186 8.11 3.42 13.73
CA GLN A 186 7.32 3.45 14.97
C GLN A 186 8.04 2.72 16.10
N LEU A 187 8.65 1.56 15.84
CA LEU A 187 9.47 0.87 16.85
C LEU A 187 10.67 1.72 17.29
N LEU A 188 11.46 2.26 16.35
CA LEU A 188 12.65 3.05 16.70
C LEU A 188 12.32 4.38 17.42
N VAL A 189 11.31 5.11 16.95
CA VAL A 189 10.90 6.39 17.54
C VAL A 189 10.25 6.19 18.90
N ARG A 190 9.31 5.23 18.99
CA ARG A 190 8.41 5.10 20.14
C ARG A 190 9.01 4.24 21.24
N GLU A 191 9.71 3.18 20.89
CA GLU A 191 10.24 2.22 21.87
C GLU A 191 11.70 2.47 22.22
N GLN A 192 12.49 3.00 21.28
CA GLN A 192 13.93 3.22 21.49
C GLN A 192 14.32 4.70 21.59
N HIS A 193 13.44 5.63 21.20
CA HIS A 193 13.71 7.08 21.17
C HIS A 193 14.91 7.49 20.33
N LEU A 194 15.34 6.65 19.37
CA LEU A 194 16.65 6.80 18.73
C LEU A 194 16.64 7.67 17.47
N GLN A 195 15.49 7.91 16.81
CA GLN A 195 15.46 8.70 15.57
C GLN A 195 14.11 9.32 15.26
N THR A 196 14.10 10.54 14.70
CA THR A 196 13.00 11.05 13.86
C THR A 196 13.47 11.22 12.42
N ALA A 197 12.56 11.16 11.45
CA ALA A 197 12.93 11.35 10.05
C ALA A 197 13.53 12.74 9.75
N THR A 198 13.34 13.69 10.66
CA THR A 198 13.91 15.05 10.61
C THR A 198 15.23 15.20 11.34
N GLY A 199 15.67 14.23 12.15
CA GLY A 199 16.84 14.37 13.03
C GLY A 199 16.60 15.21 14.29
N PHE A 200 15.33 15.44 14.66
CA PHE A 200 14.95 16.13 15.89
C PHE A 200 13.57 15.70 16.39
N THR A 201 13.36 15.70 17.70
CA THR A 201 12.06 15.42 18.34
C THR A 201 11.28 16.70 18.60
N ILE A 202 9.96 16.58 18.75
CA ILE A 202 9.06 17.70 19.08
C ILE A 202 8.59 17.51 20.51
N GLU A 203 8.46 18.62 21.25
CA GLU A 203 7.94 18.58 22.62
C GLU A 203 6.57 17.90 22.65
N PRO A 204 6.28 17.08 23.68
CA PRO A 204 4.95 16.52 23.86
C PRO A 204 3.95 17.66 23.80
N ARG A 205 2.99 17.57 22.87
CA ARG A 205 1.93 18.57 22.72
C ARG A 205 1.20 18.67 24.05
N GLN A 206 1.51 19.70 24.83
CA GLN A 206 0.82 19.92 26.08
C GLN A 206 -0.62 20.29 25.72
N VAL A 207 -1.58 19.58 26.29
CA VAL A 207 -2.98 20.05 26.35
C VAL A 207 -3.00 21.17 27.39
N GLY A 208 -2.29 22.25 27.08
CA GLY A 208 -1.99 23.36 27.97
C GLY A 208 -2.89 24.55 27.72
N ASN A 209 -2.51 25.67 28.32
CA ASN A 209 -3.21 26.95 28.27
C ASN A 209 -3.59 27.32 26.82
N PRO A 210 -4.89 27.51 26.49
CA PRO A 210 -5.32 27.83 25.13
C PRO A 210 -4.81 29.20 24.64
N PHE A 211 -4.20 30.00 25.52
CA PHE A 211 -3.58 31.28 25.22
C PHE A 211 -2.07 31.21 25.03
N GLU A 212 -1.47 30.02 24.98
CA GLU A 212 -0.08 29.82 24.56
C GLU A 212 -0.01 29.41 23.09
N ASP A 213 1.14 29.63 22.46
CA ASP A 213 1.35 29.23 21.07
C ASP A 213 1.45 27.71 20.96
N PRO A 214 0.50 27.04 20.28
CA PRO A 214 0.41 25.59 20.23
C PRO A 214 1.31 24.97 19.14
N ARG A 215 2.05 25.79 18.37
CA ARG A 215 2.92 25.29 17.30
C ARG A 215 4.09 24.48 17.85
N ALA A 216 4.43 23.40 17.15
CA ALA A 216 5.54 22.50 17.43
C ALA A 216 6.83 23.23 17.81
N VAL A 217 7.40 22.82 18.94
CA VAL A 217 8.71 23.24 19.45
C VAL A 217 9.65 22.06 19.39
N VAL A 218 10.88 22.29 18.93
CA VAL A 218 11.93 21.27 18.90
C VAL A 218 12.33 20.93 20.34
N ALA A 219 12.12 19.68 20.76
CA ALA A 219 12.49 19.21 22.09
C ALA A 219 13.99 18.86 22.18
N SER A 220 14.46 18.02 21.27
CA SER A 220 15.86 17.61 21.19
C SER A 220 16.29 17.44 19.74
N VAL A 221 17.58 17.64 19.47
CA VAL A 221 18.19 17.45 18.15
C VAL A 221 19.19 16.31 18.26
N GLU A 222 19.16 15.39 17.30
CA GLU A 222 20.11 14.27 17.25
C GLU A 222 21.48 14.79 16.84
N THR A 223 22.50 14.53 17.66
CA THR A 223 23.90 14.89 17.36
C THR A 223 24.34 14.30 16.02
N ASP A 224 25.08 15.09 15.24
CA ASP A 224 25.57 14.71 13.90
C ASP A 224 24.45 14.39 12.88
N SER A 225 23.20 14.74 13.17
CA SER A 225 22.12 14.66 12.18
C SER A 225 22.22 15.77 11.13
N ALA A 226 21.46 15.63 10.05
CA ALA A 226 21.34 16.70 9.06
C ALA A 226 20.73 17.99 9.66
N ALA A 227 19.85 17.84 10.66
CA ALA A 227 19.26 18.97 11.38
C ALA A 227 20.27 19.67 12.29
N ASP A 228 21.12 18.90 13.00
CA ASP A 228 22.18 19.43 13.87
C ASP A 228 23.19 20.23 13.05
N ARG A 229 23.68 19.66 11.94
CA ARG A 229 24.59 20.36 11.01
C ARG A 229 23.99 21.62 10.38
N ALA A 230 22.68 21.65 10.21
CA ALA A 230 21.97 22.83 9.71
C ALA A 230 21.70 23.88 10.81
N GLY A 231 21.98 23.57 12.07
CA GLY A 231 21.86 24.49 13.19
C GLY A 231 20.46 24.57 13.80
N VAL A 232 19.65 23.51 13.66
CA VAL A 232 18.41 23.35 14.44
C VAL A 232 18.78 23.19 15.91
N LYS A 233 18.05 23.86 16.81
CA LYS A 233 18.31 23.82 18.26
C LYS A 233 17.05 23.45 19.03
N SER A 234 17.24 22.86 20.21
CA SER A 234 16.17 22.71 21.20
C SER A 234 15.58 24.09 21.56
N GLY A 235 14.25 24.17 21.66
CA GLY A 235 13.51 25.41 21.88
C GLY A 235 13.11 26.16 20.61
N ASP A 236 13.62 25.77 19.43
CA ASP A 236 13.21 26.37 18.16
C ASP A 236 11.72 26.08 17.89
N ARG A 237 10.90 27.12 17.72
CA ARG A 237 9.47 26.97 17.39
C ARG A 237 9.26 27.00 15.89
N ILE A 238 8.60 26.00 15.32
CA ILE A 238 8.46 25.85 13.88
C ILE A 238 7.30 26.71 13.36
N THR A 239 7.61 27.76 12.60
CA THR A 239 6.62 28.70 12.07
C THR A 239 6.29 28.45 10.60
N LYS A 240 7.24 27.92 9.81
CA LYS A 240 7.00 27.54 8.40
C LYS A 240 7.74 26.25 8.02
N VAL A 241 7.17 25.51 7.07
CA VAL A 241 7.77 24.33 6.44
C VAL A 241 7.64 24.48 4.93
N ASN A 242 8.77 24.51 4.21
CA ASN A 242 8.83 24.70 2.76
C ASN A 242 8.00 25.89 2.27
N ASP A 243 8.20 27.05 2.92
CA ASP A 243 7.50 28.32 2.66
C ASP A 243 5.99 28.32 2.99
N ARG A 244 5.41 27.18 3.37
CA ARG A 244 4.04 27.07 3.85
C ARG A 244 3.98 27.36 5.36
N PRO A 245 3.05 28.19 5.84
CA PRO A 245 2.94 28.47 7.26
C PRO A 245 2.49 27.23 8.04
N ASN A 246 3.09 27.02 9.20
CA ASN A 246 2.63 26.05 10.17
C ASN A 246 1.40 26.63 10.90
N TYR A 247 0.22 26.44 10.30
CA TYR A 247 -1.03 26.97 10.83
C TYR A 247 -1.34 26.44 12.23
N ILE A 248 -1.91 27.30 13.06
CA ILE A 248 -2.61 26.91 14.29
C ILE A 248 -4.02 26.50 13.89
N VAL A 249 -4.41 25.28 14.26
CA VAL A 249 -5.70 24.67 13.92
C VAL A 249 -6.54 24.53 15.16
N ILE A 250 -7.78 24.97 15.08
CA ILE A 250 -8.81 24.61 16.05
C ILE A 250 -9.72 23.60 15.37
N GLU A 251 -9.70 22.34 15.83
CA GLU A 251 -10.68 21.36 15.42
C GLU A 251 -11.97 21.57 16.21
N LEU A 252 -13.06 21.93 15.51
CA LEU A 252 -14.34 22.17 16.13
C LEU A 252 -15.09 20.86 16.34
N SER A 253 -15.58 20.64 17.56
CA SER A 253 -16.39 19.48 17.95
C SER A 253 -17.77 19.94 18.42
N GLY A 254 -18.84 19.28 17.97
CA GLY A 254 -20.22 19.62 18.36
C GLY A 254 -21.23 19.23 17.27
N SER A 255 -22.49 19.64 17.42
CA SER A 255 -23.47 19.57 16.33
C SER A 255 -23.03 20.45 15.15
N ASP A 256 -23.35 20.03 13.93
CA ASP A 256 -22.93 20.73 12.69
C ASP A 256 -23.30 22.22 12.72
N GLU A 257 -24.46 22.57 13.28
CA GLU A 257 -24.94 23.95 13.41
C GLU A 257 -24.09 24.80 14.37
N LYS A 258 -23.71 24.25 15.55
CA LYS A 258 -22.87 24.94 16.52
C LYS A 258 -21.43 25.08 16.00
N ALA A 259 -20.92 24.03 15.36
CA ALA A 259 -19.59 24.05 14.76
C ALA A 259 -19.52 25.09 13.63
N GLN A 260 -20.55 25.18 12.79
CA GLN A 260 -20.62 26.16 11.71
C GLN A 260 -20.70 27.59 12.25
N ALA A 261 -21.56 27.85 13.24
CA ALA A 261 -21.67 29.17 13.86
C ALA A 261 -20.35 29.63 14.49
N THR A 262 -19.64 28.74 15.19
CA THR A 262 -18.32 29.03 15.75
C THR A 262 -17.29 29.27 14.64
N ALA A 263 -17.30 28.47 13.56
CA ALA A 263 -16.41 28.66 12.42
C ALA A 263 -16.63 30.03 11.74
N ASP A 264 -17.89 30.44 11.55
CA ASP A 264 -18.24 31.71 10.96
C ASP A 264 -17.80 32.90 11.84
N ALA A 265 -17.91 32.76 13.16
CA ALA A 265 -17.41 33.76 14.11
C ALA A 265 -15.88 33.93 14.03
N PHE A 266 -15.13 32.82 13.91
CA PHE A 266 -13.68 32.90 13.70
C PHE A 266 -13.31 33.44 12.30
N LYS A 267 -14.08 33.08 11.26
CA LYS A 267 -13.89 33.59 9.91
C LYS A 267 -14.07 35.12 9.84
N ALA A 268 -15.03 35.67 10.58
CA ALA A 268 -15.21 37.11 10.73
C ALA A 268 -14.01 37.83 11.40
N LYS A 269 -13.14 37.07 12.08
CA LYS A 269 -11.88 37.55 12.67
C LYS A 269 -10.64 37.24 11.82
N GLY A 270 -10.84 36.87 10.55
CA GLY A 270 -9.75 36.64 9.59
C GLY A 270 -9.14 35.25 9.65
N ALA A 271 -9.83 34.27 10.24
CA ALA A 271 -9.42 32.88 10.18
C ALA A 271 -9.81 32.24 8.84
N GLU A 272 -8.99 31.31 8.36
CA GLU A 272 -9.34 30.44 7.24
C GLU A 272 -10.14 29.25 7.78
N VAL A 273 -11.14 28.78 7.03
CA VAL A 273 -11.96 27.63 7.43
C VAL A 273 -11.91 26.59 6.34
N GLU A 274 -11.58 25.35 6.72
CA GLU A 274 -11.58 24.20 5.83
C GLU A 274 -12.42 23.07 6.42
N THR A 275 -12.83 22.13 5.57
CA THR A 275 -13.46 20.89 6.00
C THR A 275 -12.41 19.79 6.05
N GLY A 276 -12.12 19.31 7.26
CA GLY A 276 -11.18 18.22 7.49
C GLY A 276 -11.76 16.82 7.21
N PRO A 277 -10.93 15.77 7.36
CA PRO A 277 -11.35 14.38 7.20
C PRO A 277 -12.54 14.03 8.11
N GLY A 278 -13.54 13.32 7.56
CA GLY A 278 -14.76 12.97 8.29
C GLY A 278 -15.79 14.12 8.43
N GLY A 279 -15.64 15.21 7.66
CA GLY A 279 -16.60 16.30 7.58
C GLY A 279 -16.51 17.34 8.71
N ARG A 280 -15.49 17.25 9.57
CA ARG A 280 -15.31 18.18 10.70
C ARG A 280 -14.71 19.51 10.23
N LEU A 281 -15.25 20.62 10.72
CA LEU A 281 -14.73 21.95 10.41
C LEU A 281 -13.44 22.23 11.19
N ARG A 282 -12.49 22.84 10.49
CA ARG A 282 -11.19 23.27 11.00
C ARG A 282 -11.01 24.75 10.74
N VAL A 283 -10.55 25.46 11.76
CA VAL A 283 -10.25 26.89 11.71
C VAL A 283 -8.74 27.06 11.77
N LEU A 284 -8.15 27.78 10.82
CA LEU A 284 -6.71 27.93 10.63
C LEU A 284 -6.27 29.37 10.83
N PHE A 285 -5.13 29.53 11.51
CA PHE A 285 -4.47 30.82 11.73
C PHE A 285 -2.99 30.73 11.34
N ASP A 286 -2.52 31.68 10.52
CA ASP A 286 -1.13 31.77 10.06
C ASP A 286 -0.17 32.34 11.12
N SER A 287 -0.71 33.01 12.14
CA SER A 287 0.03 33.77 13.15
C SER A 287 -0.63 33.64 14.52
N PHE A 288 0.21 33.62 15.55
CA PHE A 288 -0.23 33.47 16.92
C PHE A 288 -1.03 34.68 17.43
N GLU A 289 -0.69 35.90 16.99
CA GLU A 289 -1.41 37.12 17.36
C GLU A 289 -2.87 37.07 16.89
N LYS A 290 -3.11 36.70 15.61
CA LYS A 290 -4.47 36.53 15.09
C LYS A 290 -5.23 35.44 15.84
N TYR A 291 -4.57 34.30 16.12
CA TYR A 291 -5.16 33.21 16.90
C TYR A 291 -5.58 33.69 18.29
N ARG A 292 -4.67 34.34 19.03
CA ARG A 292 -4.91 34.81 20.39
C ARG A 292 -6.04 35.83 20.42
N ASP A 293 -6.00 36.83 19.55
CA ASP A 293 -6.98 37.91 19.53
C ASP A 293 -8.37 37.38 19.12
N ALA A 294 -8.43 36.46 18.16
CA ALA A 294 -9.67 35.79 17.78
C ALA A 294 -10.20 34.89 18.91
N ARG A 295 -9.32 34.15 19.60
CA ARG A 295 -9.69 33.29 20.72
C ARG A 295 -10.22 34.07 21.92
N LEU A 296 -9.66 35.25 22.19
CA LEU A 296 -10.16 36.17 23.21
C LEU A 296 -11.52 36.75 22.83
N ALA A 297 -11.74 37.06 21.55
CA ALA A 297 -13.01 37.59 21.07
C ALA A 297 -14.15 36.56 21.03
N VAL A 298 -13.83 35.28 20.80
CA VAL A 298 -14.80 34.17 20.71
C VAL A 298 -14.70 33.28 21.97
N PHE A 299 -14.65 33.93 23.14
CA PHE A 299 -14.53 33.25 24.43
C PHE A 299 -15.77 32.37 24.70
N GLY A 300 -15.56 31.11 25.11
CA GLY A 300 -16.63 30.13 25.38
C GLY A 300 -17.14 29.34 24.16
N GLY A 301 -16.96 29.85 22.93
CA GLY A 301 -17.47 29.21 21.69
C GLY A 301 -16.72 27.94 21.26
N ALA A 302 -15.54 27.70 21.86
CA ALA A 302 -14.65 26.60 21.54
C ALA A 302 -14.09 25.92 22.79
N GLU A 303 -14.84 25.94 23.89
CA GLU A 303 -14.55 25.12 25.08
C GLU A 303 -14.53 23.63 24.69
N GLY A 304 -13.44 22.95 25.05
CA GLY A 304 -13.20 21.55 24.67
C GLY A 304 -12.67 21.34 23.24
N ALA A 305 -12.52 22.40 22.43
CA ALA A 305 -11.92 22.29 21.11
C ALA A 305 -10.43 21.91 21.21
N ILE A 306 -10.00 21.00 20.34
CA ILE A 306 -8.63 20.53 20.30
C ILE A 306 -7.83 21.48 19.42
N THR A 307 -6.90 22.22 20.01
CA THR A 307 -5.96 23.06 19.26
C THR A 307 -4.72 22.25 18.89
N ARG A 308 -4.31 22.32 17.63
CA ARG A 308 -3.13 21.62 17.06
C ARG A 308 -2.39 22.54 16.10
N ASP A 309 -1.26 22.06 15.59
CA ASP A 309 -0.55 22.68 14.49
C ASP A 309 -0.68 21.88 13.19
N TYR A 310 -0.24 22.47 12.08
CA TYR A 310 -0.22 21.86 10.76
C TYR A 310 1.05 21.07 10.48
N PHE A 311 2.00 20.98 11.43
CA PHE A 311 3.33 20.46 11.17
C PHE A 311 3.28 19.02 10.64
N ASP A 312 2.48 18.16 11.29
CA ASP A 312 2.31 16.77 10.86
C ASP A 312 1.77 16.67 9.43
N VAL A 313 0.87 17.57 9.03
CA VAL A 313 0.29 17.61 7.68
C VAL A 313 1.35 18.07 6.67
N LEU A 314 2.05 19.15 6.97
CA LEU A 314 3.10 19.72 6.10
C LEU A 314 4.26 18.76 5.87
N VAL A 315 4.56 17.93 6.86
CA VAL A 315 5.59 16.89 6.81
C VAL A 315 5.08 15.61 6.14
N SER A 316 3.83 15.23 6.35
CA SER A 316 3.27 13.97 5.82
C SER A 316 2.99 14.01 4.32
N GLU A 317 2.80 15.19 3.74
CA GLU A 317 2.60 15.41 2.29
C GLU A 317 3.87 15.86 1.59
N TRP A 318 4.97 15.13 1.80
CA TRP A 318 6.25 15.49 1.22
C TRP A 318 6.25 15.35 -0.33
N PRO A 319 6.61 16.40 -1.09
CA PRO A 319 6.59 16.35 -2.56
C PRO A 319 7.65 15.39 -3.13
N ARG A 320 7.30 14.65 -4.18
CA ARG A 320 8.26 13.77 -4.89
C ARG A 320 9.39 14.58 -5.52
N GLY A 321 10.60 14.03 -5.45
CA GLY A 321 11.81 14.65 -6.01
C GLY A 321 12.38 15.79 -5.15
N ARG A 322 11.68 16.24 -4.09
CA ARG A 322 12.26 17.15 -3.11
C ARG A 322 12.96 16.35 -2.01
N SER A 323 14.26 16.57 -1.86
CA SER A 323 15.05 16.01 -0.76
C SER A 323 15.35 17.02 0.33
N GLU A 324 15.24 18.32 0.05
CA GLU A 324 15.54 19.40 1.00
C GLU A 324 14.29 19.83 1.77
N LEU A 325 14.43 19.90 3.09
CA LEU A 325 13.50 20.49 4.03
C LEU A 325 13.97 21.89 4.42
N LYS A 326 13.11 22.88 4.15
CA LYS A 326 13.27 24.25 4.61
C LYS A 326 12.38 24.49 5.82
N LEU A 327 12.98 24.79 6.96
CA LEU A 327 12.29 25.22 8.17
C LEU A 327 12.52 26.71 8.41
N THR A 328 11.46 27.44 8.72
CA THR A 328 11.59 28.74 9.40
C THR A 328 11.23 28.52 10.85
N VAL A 329 12.13 28.87 11.74
CA VAL A 329 11.93 28.71 13.17
C VAL A 329 12.02 30.05 13.88
N GLU A 330 11.31 30.19 14.99
CA GLU A 330 11.42 31.33 15.89
C GLU A 330 12.35 30.96 17.05
N ARG A 331 13.41 31.77 17.21
CA ARG A 331 14.45 31.61 18.23
C ARG A 331 14.64 32.94 18.94
N GLY A 332 13.83 33.18 19.97
CA GLY A 332 13.76 34.50 20.61
C GLY A 332 13.28 35.55 19.60
N ALA A 333 14.08 36.59 19.36
CA ALA A 333 13.75 37.63 18.37
C ALA A 333 14.17 37.27 16.93
N GLU A 334 14.96 36.21 16.74
CA GLU A 334 15.44 35.79 15.43
C GLU A 334 14.48 34.81 14.76
N GLN A 335 14.41 34.86 13.43
CA GLN A 335 13.69 33.88 12.61
C GLN A 335 14.60 33.25 11.56
N PRO A 336 15.55 32.38 11.96
CA PRO A 336 16.45 31.76 11.02
C PRO A 336 15.71 30.82 10.06
N GLU A 337 16.14 30.82 8.80
CA GLU A 337 15.76 29.82 7.80
C GLU A 337 16.83 28.72 7.76
N LEU A 338 16.42 27.50 8.06
CA LEU A 338 17.30 26.33 8.13
C LEU A 338 16.95 25.37 6.99
N ARG A 339 17.96 24.90 6.26
CA ARG A 339 17.80 24.00 5.13
C ARG A 339 18.67 22.77 5.30
N PHE A 340 18.06 21.60 5.18
CA PHE A 340 18.79 20.34 5.24
C PHE A 340 18.02 19.23 4.53
N ALA A 341 18.72 18.17 4.13
CA ALA A 341 18.10 16.97 3.60
C ALA A 341 17.84 15.98 4.74
N PRO A 342 16.59 15.73 5.14
CA PRO A 342 16.29 14.74 6.16
C PRO A 342 16.67 13.35 5.62
N ALA A 343 17.40 12.59 6.42
CA ALA A 343 17.77 11.22 6.10
C ALA A 343 17.17 10.30 7.15
N THR A 344 16.36 9.33 6.72
CA THR A 344 15.95 8.22 7.60
C THR A 344 17.10 7.24 7.75
N ILE A 345 17.06 6.40 8.79
CA ILE A 345 17.84 5.16 8.77
C ILE A 345 17.56 4.37 7.50
N GLY A 346 18.59 3.71 7.01
CA GLY A 346 18.49 2.83 5.87
C GLY A 346 17.60 1.64 6.20
N LEU A 347 16.65 1.33 5.32
CA LEU A 347 15.80 0.14 5.45
C LEU A 347 16.10 -0.82 4.32
N TYR A 348 15.92 -2.12 4.56
CA TYR A 348 15.99 -3.09 3.48
C TYR A 348 14.82 -2.88 2.50
N PRO A 349 15.09 -2.64 1.20
CA PRO A 349 14.05 -2.48 0.18
C PRO A 349 13.50 -3.86 -0.24
N THR A 350 12.85 -4.55 0.69
CA THR A 350 12.35 -5.93 0.48
C THR A 350 11.40 -6.02 -0.71
N GLN A 351 10.67 -4.96 -1.06
CA GLN A 351 9.82 -4.90 -2.24
C GLN A 351 10.61 -5.12 -3.55
N LEU A 352 11.84 -4.58 -3.62
CA LEU A 352 12.71 -4.78 -4.78
C LEU A 352 13.30 -6.20 -4.80
N TYR A 353 13.68 -6.73 -3.63
CA TYR A 353 14.10 -8.14 -3.51
C TYR A 353 13.00 -9.08 -3.98
N GLU A 354 11.75 -8.86 -3.55
CA GLU A 354 10.59 -9.63 -4.00
C GLU A 354 10.32 -9.46 -5.50
N THR A 355 10.50 -8.25 -6.05
CA THR A 355 10.32 -8.02 -7.49
C THR A 355 11.34 -8.81 -8.31
N VAL A 356 12.62 -8.71 -7.94
CA VAL A 356 13.72 -9.41 -8.63
C VAL A 356 13.56 -10.93 -8.51
N SER A 357 13.27 -11.43 -7.31
CA SER A 357 13.08 -12.87 -7.08
C SER A 357 11.89 -13.42 -7.86
N MET A 358 10.78 -12.70 -7.96
CA MET A 358 9.63 -13.11 -8.77
C MET A 358 9.97 -13.10 -10.27
N VAL A 359 10.76 -12.14 -10.76
CA VAL A 359 11.24 -12.15 -12.16
C VAL A 359 12.14 -13.35 -12.43
N LEU A 360 13.08 -13.65 -11.54
CA LEU A 360 13.94 -14.84 -11.65
C LEU A 360 13.10 -16.13 -11.60
N LEU A 361 12.09 -16.18 -10.75
CA LEU A 361 11.17 -17.31 -10.66
C LEU A 361 10.36 -17.46 -11.95
N ILE A 362 9.88 -16.37 -12.56
CA ILE A 362 9.22 -16.42 -13.88
C ILE A 362 10.15 -17.03 -14.94
N LEU A 363 11.40 -16.58 -15.00
CA LEU A 363 12.38 -17.11 -15.95
C LEU A 363 12.61 -18.61 -15.73
N LEU A 364 12.76 -19.03 -14.48
CA LEU A 364 12.88 -20.44 -14.11
C LEU A 364 11.64 -21.24 -14.54
N LEU A 365 10.43 -20.77 -14.25
CA LEU A 365 9.18 -21.46 -14.59
C LEU A 365 9.00 -21.61 -16.10
N VAL A 366 9.31 -20.56 -16.88
CA VAL A 366 9.23 -20.60 -18.34
C VAL A 366 10.29 -21.52 -18.93
N ALA A 367 11.52 -21.47 -18.43
CA ALA A 367 12.62 -22.34 -18.86
C ALA A 367 12.39 -23.81 -18.46
N TYR A 368 11.76 -24.06 -17.32
CA TYR A 368 11.46 -25.41 -16.82
C TYR A 368 10.25 -26.04 -17.51
N TYR A 369 9.30 -25.24 -18.03
CA TYR A 369 8.08 -25.73 -18.67
C TYR A 369 8.29 -26.88 -19.69
N PRO A 370 9.25 -26.85 -20.63
CA PRO A 370 9.49 -27.97 -21.55
C PRO A 370 10.03 -29.24 -20.88
N TYR A 371 10.64 -29.12 -19.71
CA TYR A 371 11.23 -30.25 -18.97
C TYR A 371 10.26 -30.91 -17.98
N ARG A 372 9.04 -30.35 -17.81
CA ARG A 372 8.04 -30.89 -16.88
C ARG A 372 7.74 -32.37 -17.19
N ARG A 373 7.67 -33.16 -16.14
CA ARG A 373 7.32 -34.58 -16.19
C ARG A 373 5.81 -34.80 -16.24
N HIS A 374 5.04 -33.98 -15.53
CA HIS A 374 3.58 -34.04 -15.46
C HIS A 374 3.00 -32.62 -15.63
N ASP A 375 1.75 -32.54 -16.07
CA ASP A 375 1.01 -31.28 -16.01
C ASP A 375 0.73 -30.92 -14.54
N GLY A 376 0.88 -29.65 -14.19
CA GLY A 376 0.76 -29.13 -12.83
C GLY A 376 2.10 -28.89 -12.12
N GLN A 377 3.20 -29.45 -12.64
CA GLN A 377 4.52 -29.31 -12.00
C GLN A 377 5.09 -27.89 -12.05
N VAL A 378 4.69 -27.07 -13.02
CA VAL A 378 5.14 -25.67 -13.06
C VAL A 378 4.46 -24.88 -11.93
N MET A 379 3.19 -25.20 -11.63
CA MET A 379 2.53 -24.65 -10.43
C MET A 379 3.21 -25.11 -9.14
N VAL A 380 3.57 -26.40 -9.02
CA VAL A 380 4.33 -26.90 -7.86
C VAL A 380 5.65 -26.15 -7.71
N LEU A 381 6.41 -25.98 -8.79
CA LEU A 381 7.68 -25.27 -8.77
C LEU A 381 7.52 -23.79 -8.35
N LEU A 382 6.43 -23.14 -8.79
CA LEU A 382 6.07 -21.81 -8.31
C LEU A 382 5.84 -21.82 -6.79
N MET A 383 5.03 -22.76 -6.29
CA MET A 383 4.69 -22.84 -4.87
C MET A 383 5.93 -23.05 -4.00
N VAL A 384 6.82 -23.97 -4.40
CA VAL A 384 8.09 -24.21 -3.70
C VAL A 384 8.97 -22.96 -3.74
N GLY A 385 9.20 -22.39 -4.93
CA GLY A 385 10.06 -21.22 -5.10
C GLY A 385 9.53 -20.00 -4.33
N TYR A 386 8.22 -19.75 -4.38
CA TYR A 386 7.57 -18.67 -3.65
C TYR A 386 7.63 -18.89 -2.14
N ALA A 387 7.37 -20.10 -1.64
CA ALA A 387 7.42 -20.40 -0.21
C ALA A 387 8.82 -20.19 0.38
N ILE A 388 9.86 -20.71 -0.29
CA ILE A 388 11.26 -20.51 0.14
C ILE A 388 11.59 -19.02 0.16
N HIS A 389 11.31 -18.32 -0.95
CA HIS A 389 11.57 -16.89 -1.05
C HIS A 389 10.81 -16.09 0.03
N ARG A 390 9.51 -16.36 0.23
CA ARG A 390 8.68 -15.63 1.19
C ARG A 390 9.18 -15.86 2.61
N PHE A 391 9.59 -17.08 2.95
CA PHE A 391 10.16 -17.40 4.26
C PHE A 391 11.44 -16.61 4.54
N ILE A 392 12.36 -16.56 3.57
CA ILE A 392 13.63 -15.83 3.67
C ILE A 392 13.39 -14.32 3.71
N ASN A 393 12.57 -13.78 2.80
CA ASN A 393 12.34 -12.34 2.75
C ASN A 393 11.64 -11.82 4.02
N GLU A 394 10.83 -12.66 4.66
CA GLU A 394 10.18 -12.33 5.91
C GLU A 394 11.15 -12.22 7.09
N SER A 395 12.31 -12.90 7.07
CA SER A 395 13.35 -12.69 8.08
C SER A 395 14.03 -11.32 7.97
N LEU A 396 13.85 -10.63 6.85
CA LEU A 396 14.29 -9.24 6.65
C LEU A 396 13.21 -8.23 7.06
N ARG A 397 12.07 -8.66 7.60
CA ARG A 397 10.93 -7.82 7.97
C ARG A 397 10.65 -7.91 9.47
N ILE A 398 10.12 -6.83 10.03
CA ILE A 398 9.72 -6.76 11.44
C ILE A 398 8.21 -7.01 11.51
N GLU A 399 7.81 -8.28 11.49
CA GLU A 399 6.42 -8.70 11.72
C GLU A 399 6.31 -9.48 13.05
N PRO A 400 5.19 -9.34 13.78
CA PRO A 400 4.99 -10.09 15.01
C PRO A 400 4.93 -11.60 14.75
N THR A 401 5.57 -12.38 15.61
CA THR A 401 5.50 -13.84 15.58
C THR A 401 4.17 -14.31 16.16
N ILE A 402 3.54 -15.32 15.53
CA ILE A 402 2.23 -15.85 15.93
C ILE A 402 2.31 -17.28 16.46
N GLY A 403 3.33 -17.56 17.27
CA GLY A 403 3.59 -18.89 17.85
C GLY A 403 4.73 -19.64 17.14
N GLY A 404 5.45 -20.46 17.90
CA GLY A 404 6.61 -21.23 17.40
C GLY A 404 7.79 -20.37 16.96
N GLY A 405 7.82 -19.08 17.30
CA GLY A 405 8.86 -18.13 16.87
C GLY A 405 8.76 -17.70 15.40
N LEU A 406 7.67 -18.04 14.69
CA LEU A 406 7.48 -17.72 13.27
C LEU A 406 6.38 -16.67 13.07
N THR A 407 6.52 -15.84 12.03
CA THR A 407 5.49 -14.88 11.62
C THR A 407 4.35 -15.56 10.85
N LEU A 408 3.23 -14.86 10.67
CA LEU A 408 2.09 -15.37 9.90
C LEU A 408 2.49 -15.71 8.45
N SER A 409 3.33 -14.86 7.85
CA SER A 409 3.85 -15.07 6.50
C SER A 409 4.77 -16.30 6.40
N GLN A 410 5.57 -16.57 7.45
CA GLN A 410 6.40 -17.78 7.52
C GLN A 410 5.55 -19.04 7.67
N TRP A 411 4.55 -19.04 8.54
CA TRP A 411 3.60 -20.15 8.65
C TRP A 411 2.86 -20.41 7.34
N GLY A 412 2.41 -19.35 6.66
CA GLY A 412 1.81 -19.46 5.33
C GLY A 412 2.77 -20.10 4.32
N SER A 413 4.06 -19.77 4.39
CA SER A 413 5.09 -20.38 3.53
C SER A 413 5.28 -21.86 3.81
N VAL A 414 5.29 -22.27 5.09
CA VAL A 414 5.35 -23.69 5.48
C VAL A 414 4.15 -24.47 4.94
N VAL A 415 2.94 -23.91 5.05
CA VAL A 415 1.72 -24.54 4.53
C VAL A 415 1.77 -24.66 3.01
N ILE A 416 2.18 -23.61 2.29
CA ILE A 416 2.31 -23.64 0.82
C ILE A 416 3.36 -24.68 0.40
N PHE A 417 4.50 -24.74 1.09
CA PHE A 417 5.56 -25.71 0.79
C PHE A 417 5.08 -27.15 1.02
N ALA A 418 4.43 -27.43 2.15
CA ALA A 418 3.87 -28.75 2.45
C ALA A 418 2.80 -29.17 1.43
N ALA A 419 1.91 -28.24 1.03
CA ALA A 419 0.94 -28.48 -0.02
C ALA A 419 1.61 -28.78 -1.37
N ALA A 420 2.69 -28.06 -1.73
CA ALA A 420 3.43 -28.31 -2.95
C ALA A 420 4.05 -29.71 -2.97
N VAL A 421 4.66 -30.15 -1.87
CA VAL A 421 5.21 -31.52 -1.74
C VAL A 421 4.10 -32.56 -1.87
N GLY A 422 2.95 -32.35 -1.23
CA GLY A 422 1.80 -33.24 -1.34
C GLY A 422 1.25 -33.34 -2.76
N ILE A 423 1.13 -32.20 -3.47
CA ILE A 423 0.69 -32.16 -4.87
C ILE A 423 1.71 -32.88 -5.76
N GLU A 424 3.02 -32.64 -5.58
CA GLU A 424 4.05 -33.32 -6.36
C GLU A 424 4.01 -34.83 -6.17
N ALA A 425 3.88 -35.30 -4.93
CA ALA A 425 3.73 -36.72 -4.64
C ALA A 425 2.48 -37.31 -5.29
N TYR A 426 1.35 -36.59 -5.24
CA TYR A 426 0.12 -37.00 -5.91
C TYR A 426 0.30 -37.09 -7.44
N LEU A 427 0.87 -36.06 -8.07
CA LEU A 427 1.14 -36.06 -9.51
C LEU A 427 2.06 -37.23 -9.89
N TRP A 428 3.09 -37.49 -9.09
CA TRP A 428 4.03 -38.56 -9.32
C TRP A 428 3.39 -39.96 -9.24
N LEU A 429 2.41 -40.14 -8.35
CA LEU A 429 1.72 -41.42 -8.16
C LEU A 429 0.56 -41.65 -9.14
N THR A 430 -0.04 -40.59 -9.67
CA THR A 430 -1.31 -40.69 -10.42
C THR A 430 -1.21 -40.32 -11.89
N MET A 431 -0.23 -39.51 -12.29
CA MET A 431 -0.13 -38.99 -13.65
C MET A 431 0.94 -39.74 -14.47
N PRO A 432 0.67 -40.03 -15.75
CA PRO A 432 1.67 -40.63 -16.64
C PRO A 432 2.81 -39.64 -16.90
N SER A 433 4.02 -40.17 -16.96
CA SER A 433 5.22 -39.35 -17.17
C SER A 433 5.39 -39.00 -18.65
N ARG A 434 5.69 -37.73 -18.95
CA ARG A 434 6.11 -37.33 -20.30
C ARG A 434 7.44 -37.96 -20.69
N TRP A 435 8.29 -38.31 -19.72
CA TRP A 435 9.61 -38.89 -19.96
C TRP A 435 9.56 -40.38 -20.26
N SER A 436 8.47 -41.08 -19.91
CA SER A 436 8.27 -42.48 -20.29
C SER A 436 7.70 -42.64 -21.71
N GLY A 437 7.50 -41.53 -22.44
CA GLY A 437 6.89 -41.54 -23.79
C GLY A 437 5.39 -41.86 -23.80
N GLN A 438 4.75 -41.88 -22.63
CA GLN A 438 3.33 -42.25 -22.47
C GLN A 438 2.35 -41.13 -22.83
N LEU A 439 2.83 -39.91 -23.04
CA LEU A 439 2.03 -38.75 -23.42
C LEU A 439 2.44 -38.26 -24.81
N PRO A 440 1.48 -37.90 -25.68
CA PRO A 440 1.81 -37.28 -26.95
C PRO A 440 2.59 -35.97 -26.75
N PRO A 441 3.45 -35.58 -27.70
CA PRO A 441 4.07 -34.25 -27.70
C PRO A 441 2.97 -33.18 -27.63
N ASP A 442 3.27 -32.01 -27.05
CA ASP A 442 2.33 -30.89 -27.09
C ASP A 442 2.07 -30.50 -28.57
N GLU A 443 0.95 -30.97 -29.16
CA GLU A 443 0.61 -30.66 -30.54
C GLU A 443 0.48 -29.14 -30.72
N PRO A 444 1.13 -28.54 -31.73
CA PRO A 444 0.83 -27.16 -32.11
C PRO A 444 -0.61 -27.12 -32.59
N ALA A 445 -1.44 -26.31 -31.93
CA ALA A 445 -2.88 -26.21 -32.18
C ALA A 445 -3.21 -26.04 -33.68
N THR A 446 -3.54 -27.13 -34.37
CA THR A 446 -4.20 -27.10 -35.67
C THR A 446 -5.69 -26.95 -35.41
N HIS A 447 -6.22 -25.75 -35.58
CA HIS A 447 -7.67 -25.59 -35.65
C HIS A 447 -8.17 -26.35 -36.89
N PRO A 448 -9.13 -27.27 -36.78
CA PRO A 448 -9.88 -27.70 -37.96
C PRO A 448 -10.65 -26.47 -38.44
N ASN A 449 -10.36 -26.04 -39.67
CA ASN A 449 -11.04 -24.92 -40.31
C ASN A 449 -12.53 -25.32 -40.48
N PRO A 450 -13.48 -24.71 -39.74
CA PRO A 450 -14.89 -25.05 -39.88
C PRO A 450 -15.42 -24.32 -41.12
N GLY A 451 -15.19 -24.86 -42.32
CA GLY A 451 -15.63 -24.13 -43.52
C GLY A 451 -15.32 -24.71 -44.90
N VAL A 452 -14.69 -25.88 -45.04
CA VAL A 452 -14.54 -26.50 -46.36
C VAL A 452 -15.23 -27.85 -46.36
N ALA A 453 -16.51 -27.84 -46.73
CA ALA A 453 -17.16 -29.05 -47.20
C ALA A 453 -16.42 -29.53 -48.47
N PRO A 454 -16.09 -30.82 -48.59
CA PRO A 454 -15.50 -31.33 -49.82
C PRO A 454 -16.52 -31.15 -50.95
N ALA A 455 -16.13 -30.44 -52.00
CA ALA A 455 -16.88 -30.41 -53.24
C ALA A 455 -16.99 -31.85 -53.76
N GLN A 456 -18.21 -32.36 -53.82
CA GLN A 456 -18.56 -33.54 -54.61
C GLN A 456 -18.99 -33.11 -56.00
#